data_AF-A0A8B7DXH9-F1
#
_entry.id   AF-A0A8B7DXH9-F1
#
_cell.length_a   1.000
_cell.length_b   1.000
_cell.length_c   1.000
_cell.angle_alpha   90.00
_cell.angle_beta   90.00
_cell.angle_gamma   90.00
#
_symmetry.space_group_name_H-M   'P 1'
#
loop_
_entity.id
_entity.type
_entity.pdbx_description
1 polymer ?
#
loop_
_entity_poly.entity_id
_entity_poly.type
_entity_poly.pdbx_seq_one_letter_code
_entity_poly.pdbx_strand_id
1 'polypeptide(L)'
;MEFCASVYAYNCLSSEEIMADKRLESCLSMICGLTNKSQNSVLKFLVNLNASKKPAEDSLFLFSILDFLLKLSRQSYDKNYFPLKFHSEAYCVNLFIECFYESQSSFTDEIKLIVDERLWEIWIDDRKTSYETSCENYFVNHYIKSGRKLSDLYLQKNILSDEENSLFIQCSTNVHCINFYCPIKFEGWKPKGKIKGLSIFISTDLITKKDFEENFLPWINVCEELTLKLCNDIDFIEEICEWIRCLNLK
;
A
#
# COMPACT_ATOMS: atom_id res chain seq x y z
N MET A 1 26.41 9.51 4.35
CA MET A 1 26.58 8.89 5.69
C MET A 1 25.73 7.65 5.84
N GLU A 2 24.47 7.67 5.40
CA GLU A 2 23.55 6.52 5.46
C GLU A 2 24.10 5.26 4.80
N PHE A 3 24.83 5.37 3.69
CA PHE A 3 25.50 4.22 3.09
C PHE A 3 26.49 3.51 4.03
N CYS A 4 27.43 4.25 4.62
CA CYS A 4 28.41 3.65 5.54
C CYS A 4 27.73 3.09 6.79
N ALA A 5 26.69 3.76 7.30
CA ALA A 5 25.91 3.27 8.43
C ALA A 5 25.16 1.97 8.08
N SER A 6 24.58 1.89 6.88
CA SER A 6 23.89 0.69 6.38
C SER A 6 24.85 -0.49 6.22
N VAL A 7 26.01 -0.26 5.61
CA VAL A 7 27.05 -1.29 5.47
C VAL A 7 27.58 -1.74 6.82
N TYR A 8 27.81 -0.80 7.75
CA TYR A 8 28.23 -1.15 9.11
C TYR A 8 27.16 -1.96 9.83
N ALA A 9 25.91 -1.50 9.83
CA ALA A 9 24.79 -2.19 10.47
C ALA A 9 24.62 -3.60 9.91
N TYR A 10 24.59 -3.75 8.59
CA TYR A 10 24.51 -5.05 7.92
C TYR A 10 25.65 -6.00 8.34
N ASN A 11 26.88 -5.50 8.48
CA ASN A 11 28.03 -6.34 8.80
C ASN A 11 28.17 -6.65 10.30
N CYS A 12 27.79 -5.71 11.17
CA CYS A 12 28.18 -5.73 12.57
C CYS A 12 27.02 -5.96 13.55
N LEU A 13 25.77 -5.81 13.11
CA LEU A 13 24.59 -5.93 13.97
C LEU A 13 23.73 -7.14 13.57
N SER A 14 22.99 -7.68 14.54
CA SER A 14 21.90 -8.63 14.32
C SER A 14 20.64 -7.94 13.80
N SER A 15 19.71 -8.71 13.23
CA SER A 15 18.42 -8.17 12.78
C SER A 15 17.64 -7.48 13.90
N GLU A 16 17.66 -8.04 15.10
CA GLU A 16 16.97 -7.53 16.27
C GLU A 16 17.57 -6.19 16.72
N GLU A 17 18.90 -6.06 16.69
CA GLU A 17 19.59 -4.80 16.99
C GLU A 17 19.28 -3.72 15.95
N ILE A 18 19.23 -4.09 14.67
CA ILE A 18 18.91 -3.17 13.57
C ILE A 18 17.48 -2.63 13.74
N MET A 19 16.51 -3.52 13.99
CA MET A 19 15.10 -3.13 14.14
C MET A 19 14.82 -2.37 15.44
N ALA A 20 15.63 -2.56 16.48
CA ALA A 20 15.48 -1.84 17.74
C ALA A 20 16.11 -0.42 17.72
N ASP A 21 17.08 -0.17 16.83
CA ASP A 21 17.77 1.12 16.76
C ASP A 21 17.07 2.10 15.81
N LYS A 22 16.30 3.03 16.38
CA LYS A 22 15.62 4.10 15.64
C LYS A 22 16.54 4.95 14.76
N ARG A 23 17.84 5.02 15.04
CA ARG A 23 18.79 5.78 14.22
C ARG A 23 19.07 5.11 12.88
N LEU A 24 18.79 3.81 12.78
CA LEU A 24 18.95 3.03 11.55
C LEU A 24 17.67 3.00 10.70
N GLU A 25 16.58 3.60 11.17
CA GLU A 25 15.28 3.58 10.46
C GLU A 25 15.42 4.11 9.02
N SER A 26 16.08 5.25 8.81
CA SER A 26 16.32 5.78 7.45
C SER A 26 17.28 4.93 6.60
N CYS A 27 18.03 4.01 7.22
CA CYS A 27 18.96 3.11 6.56
C CYS A 27 18.33 1.76 6.21
N LEU A 28 17.11 1.45 6.67
CA LEU A 28 16.53 0.11 6.56
C LEU A 28 16.37 -0.34 5.10
N SER A 29 15.84 0.48 4.20
CA SER A 29 15.74 0.12 2.77
C SER A 29 17.10 -0.27 2.18
N MET A 30 18.17 0.44 2.55
CA MET A 30 19.52 0.13 2.07
C MET A 30 20.11 -1.13 2.72
N ILE A 31 19.87 -1.33 4.01
CA ILE A 31 20.25 -2.57 4.71
C ILE A 31 19.51 -3.78 4.10
N CYS A 32 18.23 -3.64 3.80
CA CYS A 32 17.44 -4.66 3.11
C CYS A 32 18.01 -4.97 1.74
N GLY A 33 18.31 -3.95 0.94
CA GLY A 33 18.97 -4.12 -0.35
C GLY A 33 20.29 -4.89 -0.24
N LEU A 34 21.09 -4.63 0.79
CA LEU A 34 22.33 -5.38 1.05
C LEU A 34 22.09 -6.86 1.39
N THR A 35 20.92 -7.23 1.90
CA THR A 35 20.57 -8.63 2.17
C THR A 35 20.11 -9.39 0.91
N ASN A 36 19.74 -8.66 -0.15
CA ASN A 36 19.16 -9.23 -1.36
C ASN A 36 20.24 -9.74 -2.33
N LYS A 37 20.35 -11.06 -2.47
CA LYS A 37 21.31 -11.77 -3.34
C LYS A 37 20.83 -12.00 -4.78
N SER A 38 19.69 -11.42 -5.20
CA SER A 38 19.21 -11.56 -6.58
C SER A 38 20.30 -11.15 -7.58
N GLN A 39 20.43 -11.89 -8.69
CA GLN A 39 21.60 -11.78 -9.58
C GLN A 39 21.75 -10.40 -10.27
N ASN A 40 20.73 -9.53 -10.18
CA ASN A 40 20.65 -8.26 -10.90
C ASN A 40 20.79 -7.02 -10.01
N SER A 41 21.03 -7.14 -8.70
CA SER A 41 21.23 -5.96 -7.85
C SER A 41 22.68 -5.47 -7.91
N VAL A 42 22.88 -4.16 -8.12
CA VAL A 42 24.18 -3.47 -7.96
C VAL A 42 24.81 -3.78 -6.59
N LEU A 43 23.97 -4.10 -5.60
CA LEU A 43 24.32 -4.50 -4.25
C LEU A 43 25.13 -5.81 -4.18
N LYS A 44 25.01 -6.73 -5.14
CA LYS A 44 25.84 -7.95 -5.18
C LYS A 44 27.35 -7.66 -5.24
N PHE A 45 27.75 -6.52 -5.81
CA PHE A 45 29.15 -6.07 -5.85
C PHE A 45 29.60 -5.40 -4.53
N LEU A 46 28.68 -4.88 -3.73
CA LEU A 46 28.96 -4.20 -2.45
C LEU A 46 28.88 -5.15 -1.24
N VAL A 47 28.05 -6.19 -1.33
CA VAL A 47 27.81 -7.18 -0.26
C VAL A 47 28.93 -8.22 -0.15
N ASN A 48 29.80 -8.33 -1.16
CA ASN A 48 30.95 -9.24 -1.14
C ASN A 48 32.15 -8.71 -0.32
N LEU A 49 31.93 -7.77 0.61
CA LEU A 49 32.96 -7.16 1.46
C LEU A 49 33.21 -7.93 2.76
N ASN A 50 32.39 -8.95 3.09
CA ASN A 50 32.64 -9.85 4.23
C ASN A 50 32.20 -11.29 3.89
N ALA A 51 33.14 -12.10 3.44
CA ALA A 51 32.94 -13.52 3.12
C ALA A 51 32.65 -14.42 4.36
N SER A 52 32.44 -13.84 5.55
CA SER A 52 32.31 -14.57 6.82
C SER A 52 30.86 -14.80 7.28
N LYS A 53 29.87 -14.07 6.76
CA LYS A 53 28.46 -14.32 7.09
C LYS A 53 27.93 -15.51 6.28
N LYS A 54 27.46 -16.54 6.99
CA LYS A 54 26.93 -17.76 6.38
C LYS A 54 25.61 -17.46 5.65
N PRO A 55 25.33 -18.11 4.51
CA PRO A 55 24.13 -17.87 3.70
C PRO A 55 22.79 -18.18 4.40
N ALA A 56 22.80 -18.78 5.60
CA ALA A 56 21.60 -19.02 6.39
C ALA A 56 21.00 -17.74 7.01
N GLU A 57 21.77 -16.65 7.13
CA GLU A 57 21.34 -15.39 7.77
C GLU A 57 20.45 -14.49 6.89
N ASP A 58 20.40 -14.70 5.57
CA ASP A 58 19.66 -13.81 4.66
C ASP A 58 18.15 -14.07 4.70
N SER A 59 17.75 -15.34 4.79
CA SER A 59 16.35 -15.69 5.07
C SER A 59 15.93 -15.08 6.41
N LEU A 60 16.80 -15.08 7.42
CA LEU A 60 16.50 -14.53 8.73
C LEU A 60 16.20 -13.02 8.69
N PHE A 61 16.78 -12.23 7.77
CA PHE A 61 16.53 -10.78 7.77
C PHE A 61 15.15 -10.40 7.22
N LEU A 62 14.73 -10.98 6.08
CA LEU A 62 13.37 -10.80 5.59
C LEU A 62 12.40 -11.35 6.64
N PHE A 63 12.68 -12.54 7.20
CA PHE A 63 11.88 -13.11 8.28
C PHE A 63 11.85 -12.26 9.56
N SER A 64 12.90 -11.51 9.88
CA SER A 64 12.94 -10.61 11.04
C SER A 64 12.14 -9.33 10.78
N ILE A 65 12.17 -8.78 9.55
CA ILE A 65 11.25 -7.71 9.13
C ILE A 65 9.80 -8.22 9.17
N LEU A 66 9.58 -9.43 8.69
CA LEU A 66 8.30 -10.11 8.68
C LEU A 66 7.78 -10.40 10.09
N ASP A 67 8.61 -10.91 10.99
CA ASP A 67 8.30 -11.16 12.41
C ASP A 67 8.07 -9.84 13.16
N PHE A 68 8.83 -8.79 12.81
CA PHE A 68 8.58 -7.45 13.32
C PHE A 68 7.24 -6.89 12.83
N LEU A 69 6.92 -7.04 11.54
CA LEU A 69 5.61 -6.68 10.97
C LEU A 69 4.47 -7.45 11.64
N LEU A 70 4.64 -8.75 11.87
CA LEU A 70 3.68 -9.60 12.60
C LEU A 70 3.52 -9.16 14.07
N LYS A 71 4.61 -8.77 14.74
CA LYS A 71 4.54 -8.22 16.11
C LYS A 71 3.81 -6.89 16.14
N LEU A 72 4.07 -6.00 15.18
CA LEU A 72 3.39 -4.72 15.07
C LEU A 72 1.89 -4.90 14.82
N SER A 73 1.51 -5.77 13.88
CA SER A 73 0.10 -6.05 13.55
C SER A 73 -0.66 -6.61 14.76
N ARG A 74 -0.05 -7.56 15.49
CA ARG A 74 -0.64 -8.20 16.69
C ARG A 74 -0.77 -7.24 17.87
N GLN A 75 0.16 -6.29 18.02
CA GLN A 75 0.11 -5.32 19.11
C GLN A 75 -0.84 -4.13 18.84
N SER A 76 -1.34 -3.95 17.62
CA SER A 76 -2.24 -2.83 17.25
C SER A 76 -3.57 -2.77 18.02
N TYR A 77 -3.92 -3.82 18.77
CA TYR A 77 -5.11 -3.89 19.62
C TYR A 77 -4.98 -3.19 20.99
N ASP A 78 -3.79 -2.75 21.39
CA ASP A 78 -3.60 -2.07 22.68
C ASP A 78 -3.69 -0.53 22.55
N LYS A 79 -4.74 0.04 23.13
CA LYS A 79 -5.26 1.39 22.79
C LYS A 79 -4.43 2.58 23.28
N ASN A 80 -3.31 2.36 23.96
CA ASN A 80 -2.65 3.40 24.75
C ASN A 80 -1.39 4.02 24.11
N TYR A 81 -0.99 3.66 22.89
CA TYR A 81 0.23 4.17 22.23
C TYR A 81 0.00 4.45 20.73
N PHE A 82 -0.84 5.44 20.40
CA PHE A 82 -1.35 5.62 19.04
C PHE A 82 -0.40 6.36 18.05
N PRO A 83 0.17 7.55 18.32
CA PRO A 83 0.74 8.35 17.22
C PRO A 83 2.12 7.89 16.68
N LEU A 84 2.99 7.30 17.51
CA LEU A 84 4.30 6.79 17.03
C LEU A 84 4.21 5.45 16.28
N LYS A 85 3.09 4.72 16.42
CA LYS A 85 2.94 3.35 15.94
C LYS A 85 2.44 3.27 14.49
N PHE A 86 1.59 4.21 14.09
CA PHE A 86 1.06 4.28 12.72
C PHE A 86 2.14 4.59 11.69
N HIS A 87 3.08 5.50 12.00
CA HIS A 87 4.19 5.81 11.11
C HIS A 87 5.13 4.61 10.93
N SER A 88 5.44 3.88 12.01
CA SER A 88 6.31 2.70 11.92
C SER A 88 5.67 1.56 11.12
N GLU A 89 4.36 1.39 11.20
CA GLU A 89 3.67 0.29 10.52
C GLU A 89 3.57 0.52 9.00
N ALA A 90 3.13 1.72 8.58
CA ALA A 90 3.08 2.08 7.17
C ALA A 90 4.49 2.03 6.53
N TYR A 91 5.51 2.50 7.25
CA TYR A 91 6.90 2.40 6.81
C TYR A 91 7.34 0.94 6.58
N CYS A 92 7.07 0.05 7.54
CA CYS A 92 7.46 -1.35 7.40
C CYS A 92 6.69 -2.08 6.29
N VAL A 93 5.43 -1.71 6.02
CA VAL A 93 4.65 -2.23 4.90
C VAL A 93 5.28 -1.84 3.56
N ASN A 94 5.62 -0.56 3.41
CA ASN A 94 6.29 -0.08 2.20
C ASN A 94 7.64 -0.78 2.01
N LEU A 95 8.43 -0.87 3.09
CA LEU A 95 9.70 -1.59 3.08
C LEU A 95 9.52 -3.06 2.66
N PHE A 96 8.48 -3.75 3.14
CA PHE A 96 8.20 -5.11 2.71
C PHE A 96 7.86 -5.20 1.22
N ILE A 97 7.02 -4.30 0.71
CA ILE A 97 6.64 -4.28 -0.72
C ILE A 97 7.87 -3.99 -1.60
N GLU A 98 8.73 -3.05 -1.19
CA GLU A 98 10.01 -2.76 -1.83
C GLU A 98 10.90 -4.01 -1.84
N CYS A 99 11.12 -4.64 -0.67
CA CYS A 99 11.93 -5.85 -0.56
C CYS A 99 11.38 -6.99 -1.42
N PHE A 100 10.05 -7.17 -1.44
CA PHE A 100 9.36 -8.17 -2.23
C PHE A 100 9.59 -7.95 -3.73
N TYR A 101 9.49 -6.71 -4.18
CA TYR A 101 9.79 -6.31 -5.56
C TYR A 101 11.26 -6.50 -5.91
N GLU A 102 12.19 -5.96 -5.14
CA GLU A 102 13.62 -6.01 -5.45
C GLU A 102 14.18 -7.43 -5.45
N SER A 103 13.67 -8.30 -4.56
CA SER A 103 14.05 -9.70 -4.52
C SER A 103 13.38 -10.53 -5.63
N GLN A 104 12.43 -9.93 -6.36
CA GLN A 104 11.56 -10.62 -7.32
C GLN A 104 10.92 -11.85 -6.68
N SER A 105 10.47 -11.67 -5.44
CA SER A 105 9.93 -12.75 -4.62
C SER A 105 8.56 -13.20 -5.13
N SER A 106 8.20 -14.42 -4.73
CA SER A 106 6.85 -14.96 -4.93
C SER A 106 6.25 -15.36 -3.59
N PHE A 107 4.94 -15.61 -3.55
CA PHE A 107 4.27 -16.03 -2.31
C PHE A 107 4.63 -17.49 -1.96
N THR A 108 5.72 -17.68 -1.24
CA THR A 108 6.04 -18.93 -0.54
C THR A 108 5.09 -19.15 0.64
N ASP A 109 5.08 -20.35 1.22
CA ASP A 109 4.21 -20.62 2.37
C ASP A 109 4.54 -19.72 3.57
N GLU A 110 5.79 -19.30 3.73
CA GLU A 110 6.16 -18.38 4.80
C GLU A 110 5.63 -16.98 4.52
N ILE A 111 5.85 -16.43 3.31
CA ILE A 111 5.34 -15.11 2.93
C ILE A 111 3.80 -15.05 3.02
N LYS A 112 3.11 -16.13 2.62
CA LYS A 112 1.65 -16.22 2.75
C LYS A 112 1.19 -16.02 4.18
N LEU A 113 1.87 -16.59 5.18
CA LEU A 113 1.47 -16.43 6.59
C LEU A 113 1.42 -14.95 6.99
N ILE A 114 2.39 -14.14 6.58
CA ILE A 114 2.36 -12.69 6.88
C ILE A 114 1.28 -11.99 6.08
N VAL A 115 1.21 -12.30 4.79
CA VAL A 115 0.24 -11.67 3.90
C VAL A 115 -1.19 -11.94 4.37
N ASP A 116 -1.47 -13.13 4.90
CA ASP A 116 -2.79 -13.55 5.39
C ASP A 116 -3.15 -13.00 6.78
N GLU A 117 -2.16 -12.70 7.62
CA GLU A 117 -2.39 -12.11 8.95
C GLU A 117 -2.69 -10.60 8.90
N ARG A 118 -2.71 -9.99 7.72
CA ARG A 118 -2.83 -8.53 7.54
C ARG A 118 -3.89 -8.12 6.52
N LEU A 119 -4.54 -7.00 6.81
CA LEU A 119 -5.32 -6.25 5.83
C LEU A 119 -4.39 -5.34 5.01
N TRP A 120 -4.43 -5.52 3.70
CA TRP A 120 -3.59 -4.76 2.76
C TRP A 120 -4.36 -3.60 2.16
N GLU A 121 -3.69 -2.45 2.15
CA GLU A 121 -4.23 -1.18 1.68
C GLU A 121 -3.27 -0.59 0.66
N ILE A 122 -3.81 0.07 -0.37
CA ILE A 122 -3.03 0.73 -1.42
C ILE A 122 -3.44 2.20 -1.51
N TRP A 123 -2.45 3.09 -1.55
CA TRP A 123 -2.64 4.54 -1.61
C TRP A 123 -2.11 5.10 -2.92
N ILE A 124 -2.96 5.72 -3.74
CA ILE A 124 -2.52 6.43 -4.95
C ILE A 124 -2.66 7.93 -4.67
N ASP A 125 -1.53 8.60 -4.47
CA ASP A 125 -1.47 10.04 -4.15
C ASP A 125 -0.36 10.77 -4.93
N ASP A 126 -0.36 12.10 -4.88
CA ASP A 126 0.62 12.94 -5.58
C ASP A 126 2.07 12.80 -5.09
N ARG A 127 2.31 12.19 -3.92
CA ARG A 127 3.65 12.00 -3.37
C ARG A 127 4.28 10.70 -3.86
N LYS A 128 3.48 9.80 -4.43
CA LYS A 128 3.93 8.50 -4.90
C LYS A 128 4.88 8.63 -6.08
N THR A 129 6.04 7.99 -5.97
CA THR A 129 7.05 7.90 -7.02
C THR A 129 6.74 6.76 -8.00
N SER A 130 7.33 6.82 -9.21
CA SER A 130 7.22 5.72 -10.18
C SER A 130 7.82 4.41 -9.66
N TYR A 131 8.88 4.48 -8.85
CA TYR A 131 9.47 3.31 -8.21
C TYR A 131 8.49 2.66 -7.22
N GLU A 132 7.86 3.43 -6.33
CA GLU A 132 6.86 2.91 -5.40
C GLU A 132 5.65 2.31 -6.14
N THR A 133 5.17 2.99 -7.19
CA THR A 133 4.10 2.48 -8.07
C THR A 133 4.47 1.15 -8.72
N SER A 134 5.72 0.99 -9.17
CA SER A 134 6.22 -0.27 -9.74
C SER A 134 6.26 -1.39 -8.71
N CYS A 135 6.75 -1.11 -7.49
CA CYS A 135 6.81 -2.08 -6.41
C CYS A 135 5.41 -2.58 -6.02
N GLU A 136 4.45 -1.67 -5.88
CA GLU A 136 3.06 -2.03 -5.57
C GLU A 136 2.37 -2.78 -6.71
N ASN A 137 2.57 -2.38 -7.97
CA ASN A 137 2.05 -3.12 -9.11
C ASN A 137 2.51 -4.58 -9.09
N TYR A 138 3.79 -4.81 -8.80
CA TYR A 138 4.33 -6.16 -8.68
C TYR A 138 3.68 -6.93 -7.53
N PHE A 139 3.65 -6.35 -6.33
CA PHE A 139 3.05 -6.97 -5.15
C PHE A 139 1.56 -7.29 -5.36
N VAL A 140 0.77 -6.31 -5.78
CA VAL A 140 -0.68 -6.43 -6.03
C VAL A 140 -0.96 -7.50 -7.08
N ASN A 141 -0.14 -7.61 -8.13
CA ASN A 141 -0.28 -8.65 -9.13
C ASN A 141 -0.15 -10.06 -8.53
N HIS A 142 0.82 -10.29 -7.66
CA HIS A 142 0.95 -11.55 -6.94
C HIS A 142 -0.18 -11.77 -5.95
N TYR A 143 -0.56 -10.72 -5.22
CA TYR A 143 -1.63 -10.75 -4.22
C TYR A 143 -2.98 -11.13 -4.84
N ILE A 144 -3.40 -10.46 -5.91
CA ILE A 144 -4.66 -10.74 -6.60
C ILE A 144 -4.64 -12.10 -7.29
N LYS A 145 -3.55 -12.48 -7.97
CA LYS A 145 -3.43 -13.81 -8.60
C LYS A 145 -3.55 -14.96 -7.62
N SER A 146 -3.24 -14.71 -6.36
CA SER A 146 -3.39 -15.68 -5.29
C SER A 146 -4.82 -15.81 -4.74
N GLY A 147 -5.79 -15.10 -5.34
CA GLY A 147 -7.21 -15.14 -4.97
C GLY A 147 -7.57 -14.26 -3.78
N ARG A 148 -6.63 -13.43 -3.29
CA ARG A 148 -6.84 -12.53 -2.15
C ARG A 148 -7.42 -11.20 -2.61
N LYS A 149 -8.14 -10.52 -1.72
CA LYS A 149 -8.80 -9.23 -1.96
C LYS A 149 -8.19 -8.16 -1.06
N LEU A 150 -7.96 -6.95 -1.61
CA LEU A 150 -7.43 -5.83 -0.81
C LEU A 150 -8.51 -5.36 0.16
N SER A 151 -8.10 -4.83 1.32
CA SER A 151 -9.03 -4.21 2.26
C SER A 151 -9.51 -2.89 1.69
N ASP A 152 -8.57 -1.97 1.43
CA ASP A 152 -8.89 -0.61 1.05
C ASP A 152 -8.01 -0.12 -0.11
N LEU A 153 -8.62 0.67 -1.00
CA LEU A 153 -7.94 1.44 -2.02
C LEU A 153 -8.25 2.92 -1.75
N TYR A 154 -7.20 3.70 -1.55
CA TYR A 154 -7.28 5.14 -1.31
C TYR A 154 -6.78 5.89 -2.53
N LEU A 155 -7.56 6.87 -2.99
CA LEU A 155 -7.23 7.69 -4.15
C LEU A 155 -7.30 9.16 -3.78
N GLN A 156 -6.13 9.79 -3.74
CA GLN A 156 -5.92 11.20 -3.45
C GLN A 156 -5.04 11.82 -4.55
N LYS A 157 -5.47 11.64 -5.79
CA LYS A 157 -4.83 12.17 -6.98
C LYS A 157 -5.86 12.34 -8.10
N ASN A 158 -5.83 13.49 -8.77
CA ASN A 158 -6.82 13.84 -9.80
C ASN A 158 -6.38 13.49 -11.24
N ILE A 159 -5.09 13.27 -11.46
CA ILE A 159 -4.50 12.88 -12.74
C ILE A 159 -3.57 11.69 -12.51
N LEU A 160 -3.89 10.54 -13.10
CA LEU A 160 -3.08 9.33 -12.98
C LEU A 160 -2.13 9.21 -14.18
N SER A 161 -0.88 8.82 -13.91
CA SER A 161 0.00 8.28 -14.96
C SER A 161 -0.51 6.93 -15.46
N ASP A 162 -0.01 6.46 -16.59
CA ASP A 162 -0.39 5.14 -17.15
C ASP A 162 -0.16 3.99 -16.16
N GLU A 163 0.95 4.03 -15.41
CA GLU A 163 1.29 3.02 -14.40
C GLU A 163 0.36 3.06 -13.19
N GLU A 164 0.00 4.27 -12.73
CA GLU A 164 -0.94 4.45 -11.63
C GLU A 164 -2.37 4.09 -12.05
N ASN A 165 -2.75 4.37 -13.29
CA ASN A 165 -4.05 3.98 -13.83
C ASN A 165 -4.15 2.45 -13.94
N SER A 166 -3.09 1.78 -14.40
CA SER A 166 -3.00 0.31 -14.38
C SER A 166 -3.15 -0.24 -12.97
N LEU A 167 -2.41 0.33 -12.00
CA LEU A 167 -2.50 -0.06 -10.58
C LEU A 167 -3.92 0.14 -10.03
N PHE A 168 -4.52 1.30 -10.29
CA PHE A 168 -5.88 1.63 -9.88
C PHE A 168 -6.89 0.63 -10.41
N ILE A 169 -6.87 0.34 -11.72
CA ILE A 169 -7.79 -0.61 -12.35
C ILE A 169 -7.62 -1.99 -11.73
N GLN A 170 -6.37 -2.43 -11.55
CA GLN A 170 -6.08 -3.73 -10.97
C GLN A 170 -6.58 -3.85 -9.52
N CYS A 171 -6.23 -2.90 -8.65
CA CYS A 171 -6.68 -2.88 -7.26
C CYS A 171 -8.20 -2.80 -7.16
N SER A 172 -8.81 -1.89 -7.92
CA SER A 172 -10.22 -1.57 -7.78
C SER A 172 -11.16 -2.69 -8.25
N THR A 173 -10.68 -3.60 -9.09
CA THR A 173 -11.43 -4.82 -9.46
C THR A 173 -11.46 -5.85 -8.33
N ASN A 174 -10.57 -5.76 -7.35
CA ASN A 174 -10.39 -6.76 -6.32
C ASN A 174 -10.07 -6.14 -4.94
N VAL A 175 -10.97 -5.27 -4.49
CA VAL A 175 -10.88 -4.57 -3.20
C VAL A 175 -12.23 -4.54 -2.47
N HIS A 176 -12.21 -4.57 -1.14
CA HIS A 176 -13.42 -4.48 -0.33
C HIS A 176 -13.98 -3.06 -0.29
N CYS A 177 -13.13 -2.07 -0.03
CA CYS A 177 -13.52 -0.69 0.16
C CYS A 177 -12.71 0.26 -0.73
N ILE A 178 -13.36 1.31 -1.24
CA ILE A 178 -12.69 2.33 -2.05
C ILE A 178 -12.98 3.70 -1.46
N ASN A 179 -11.95 4.53 -1.38
CA ASN A 179 -11.99 5.85 -0.77
C ASN A 179 -11.45 6.88 -1.75
N PHE A 180 -12.29 7.81 -2.18
CA PHE A 180 -11.93 8.93 -3.04
C PHE A 180 -11.81 10.21 -2.22
N TYR A 181 -10.68 10.90 -2.29
CA TYR A 181 -10.43 12.16 -1.58
C TYR A 181 -10.35 13.39 -2.48
N CYS A 182 -10.42 13.20 -3.79
CA CYS A 182 -10.39 14.28 -4.77
C CYS A 182 -11.27 13.94 -5.97
N PRO A 183 -11.70 14.95 -6.75
CA PRO A 183 -12.30 14.72 -8.05
C PRO A 183 -11.29 13.99 -8.96
N ILE A 184 -11.77 13.05 -9.76
CA ILE A 184 -10.94 12.30 -10.70
C ILE A 184 -11.75 11.94 -11.95
N LYS A 185 -11.07 11.85 -13.09
CA LYS A 185 -11.64 11.35 -14.35
C LYS A 185 -11.12 9.95 -14.64
N PHE A 186 -12.03 9.00 -14.87
CA PHE A 186 -11.68 7.59 -15.13
C PHE A 186 -11.60 7.24 -16.63
N GLU A 187 -11.57 8.23 -17.53
CA GLU A 187 -11.43 8.04 -18.99
C GLU A 187 -12.40 6.97 -19.59
N GLY A 188 -13.63 6.90 -19.06
CA GLY A 188 -14.64 5.95 -19.51
C GLY A 188 -14.53 4.55 -18.89
N TRP A 189 -13.51 4.27 -18.09
CA TRP A 189 -13.46 3.09 -17.24
C TRP A 189 -14.60 3.14 -16.21
N LYS A 190 -15.26 2.00 -15.99
CA LYS A 190 -16.38 1.87 -15.05
C LYS A 190 -16.22 0.61 -14.21
N PRO A 191 -16.60 0.67 -12.92
CA PRO A 191 -16.55 -0.50 -12.06
C PRO A 191 -17.60 -1.53 -12.47
N LYS A 192 -17.26 -2.81 -12.30
CA LYS A 192 -18.14 -3.95 -12.63
C LYS A 192 -18.43 -4.86 -11.43
N GLY A 193 -17.49 -4.97 -10.50
CA GLY A 193 -17.61 -5.82 -9.33
C GLY A 193 -18.30 -5.09 -8.18
N LYS A 194 -19.06 -5.83 -7.38
CA LYS A 194 -19.58 -5.29 -6.11
C LYS A 194 -18.43 -5.01 -5.15
N ILE A 195 -18.47 -3.85 -4.52
CA ILE A 195 -17.60 -3.47 -3.41
C ILE A 195 -18.43 -3.36 -2.14
N LYS A 196 -17.80 -3.62 -1.00
CA LYS A 196 -18.47 -3.51 0.29
C LYS A 196 -18.73 -2.03 0.62
N GLY A 197 -17.67 -1.23 0.64
CA GLY A 197 -17.75 0.17 1.04
C GLY A 197 -17.27 1.10 -0.07
N LEU A 198 -17.98 2.22 -0.22
CA LEU A 198 -17.54 3.36 -1.00
C LEU A 198 -17.54 4.59 -0.11
N SER A 199 -16.40 5.27 -0.03
CA SER A 199 -16.31 6.58 0.61
C SER A 199 -15.89 7.64 -0.40
N ILE A 200 -16.62 8.75 -0.46
CA ILE A 200 -16.28 9.91 -1.29
C ILE A 200 -16.18 11.11 -0.37
N PHE A 201 -14.95 11.59 -0.16
CA PHE A 201 -14.58 12.68 0.75
C PHE A 201 -13.95 13.84 -0.01
N ILE A 202 -14.75 14.56 -0.78
CA ILE A 202 -14.31 15.69 -1.62
C ILE A 202 -14.81 16.98 -0.97
N SER A 203 -14.21 17.38 0.14
CA SER A 203 -14.70 18.53 0.92
C SER A 203 -14.13 19.88 0.50
N THR A 204 -13.02 19.89 -0.23
CA THR A 204 -12.28 21.11 -0.59
C THR A 204 -12.50 21.54 -2.04
N ASP A 205 -12.74 20.58 -2.93
CA ASP A 205 -12.88 20.85 -4.36
C ASP A 205 -14.36 20.93 -4.75
N LEU A 206 -14.68 21.93 -5.57
CA LEU A 206 -15.99 22.01 -6.19
C LEU A 206 -16.06 21.00 -7.33
N ILE A 207 -17.05 20.10 -7.26
CA ILE A 207 -17.33 19.11 -8.30
C ILE A 207 -18.63 19.51 -9.00
N THR A 208 -18.66 19.47 -10.34
CA THR A 208 -19.90 19.72 -11.07
C THR A 208 -20.83 18.52 -11.02
N LYS A 209 -22.14 18.73 -11.15
CA LYS A 209 -23.12 17.65 -11.25
C LYS A 209 -22.75 16.63 -12.33
N LYS A 210 -22.33 17.12 -13.50
CA LYS A 210 -21.92 16.27 -14.63
C LYS A 210 -20.71 15.41 -14.28
N ASP A 211 -19.67 16.00 -13.70
CA ASP A 211 -18.47 15.24 -13.30
C ASP A 211 -18.80 14.22 -12.20
N PHE A 212 -19.73 14.54 -11.30
CA PHE A 212 -20.20 13.60 -10.28
C PHE A 212 -20.93 12.39 -10.90
N GLU A 213 -21.87 12.66 -11.80
CA GLU A 213 -22.63 11.62 -12.52
C GLU A 213 -21.72 10.72 -13.36
N GLU A 214 -20.76 11.31 -14.09
CA GLU A 214 -19.89 10.56 -14.99
C GLU A 214 -18.88 9.70 -14.22
N ASN A 215 -18.32 10.21 -13.12
CA ASN A 215 -17.17 9.58 -12.45
C ASN A 215 -17.54 8.82 -11.18
N PHE A 216 -18.54 9.25 -10.41
CA PHE A 216 -18.83 8.66 -9.08
C PHE A 216 -20.12 7.85 -9.03
N LEU A 217 -21.15 8.24 -9.78
CA LEU A 217 -22.40 7.48 -9.83
C LEU A 217 -22.22 6.00 -10.24
N PRO A 218 -21.32 5.63 -11.19
CA PRO A 218 -21.03 4.23 -11.49
C PRO A 218 -20.53 3.43 -10.28
N TRP A 219 -19.78 4.06 -9.37
CA TRP A 219 -19.29 3.43 -8.14
C TRP A 219 -20.39 3.24 -7.11
N ILE A 220 -21.25 4.25 -6.94
CA ILE A 220 -22.38 4.19 -6.02
C ILE A 220 -23.33 3.03 -6.39
N ASN A 221 -23.49 2.74 -7.69
CA ASN A 221 -24.33 1.64 -8.17
C ASN A 221 -23.79 0.24 -7.84
N VAL A 222 -22.52 0.12 -7.46
CA VAL A 222 -21.88 -1.18 -7.19
C VAL A 222 -21.43 -1.34 -5.73
N CYS A 223 -21.62 -0.34 -4.88
CA CYS A 223 -21.30 -0.46 -3.46
C CYS A 223 -22.47 -1.01 -2.63
N GLU A 224 -22.19 -1.52 -1.44
CA GLU A 224 -23.19 -1.95 -0.46
C GLU A 224 -23.42 -0.89 0.64
N GLU A 225 -22.35 -0.18 1.00
CA GLU A 225 -22.31 0.89 1.99
C GLU A 225 -21.72 2.15 1.33
N LEU A 226 -22.35 3.31 1.55
CA LEU A 226 -21.92 4.59 1.01
C LEU A 226 -21.67 5.61 2.12
N THR A 227 -20.47 6.18 2.16
CA THR A 227 -20.16 7.37 2.96
C THR A 227 -19.85 8.54 2.03
N LEU A 228 -20.60 9.64 2.18
CA LEU A 228 -20.47 10.81 1.32
C LEU A 228 -20.20 12.07 2.15
N LYS A 229 -19.14 12.79 1.80
CA LYS A 229 -18.82 14.13 2.29
C LYS A 229 -18.32 14.97 1.13
N LEU A 230 -19.11 15.94 0.73
CA LEU A 230 -18.80 16.84 -0.38
C LEU A 230 -18.60 18.27 0.12
N CYS A 231 -18.06 19.13 -0.75
CA CYS A 231 -17.95 20.56 -0.51
C CYS A 231 -19.34 21.15 -0.23
N ASN A 232 -19.43 22.08 0.72
CA ASN A 232 -20.71 22.71 1.09
C ASN A 232 -21.31 23.57 -0.02
N ASP A 233 -20.50 23.96 -1.00
CA ASP A 233 -20.89 24.88 -2.08
C ASP A 233 -21.51 24.14 -3.29
N ILE A 234 -21.74 22.83 -3.21
CA ILE A 234 -22.46 22.11 -4.27
C ILE A 234 -23.95 22.47 -4.27
N ASP A 235 -24.53 22.63 -5.45
CA ASP A 235 -25.93 23.04 -5.64
C ASP A 235 -26.87 21.88 -6.03
N PHE A 236 -26.37 20.65 -6.10
CA PHE A 236 -27.10 19.46 -6.55
C PHE A 236 -27.18 18.33 -5.51
N ILE A 237 -27.11 18.68 -4.22
CA ILE A 237 -27.17 17.70 -3.12
C ILE A 237 -28.52 16.97 -3.07
N GLU A 238 -29.61 17.65 -3.43
CA GLU A 238 -30.95 17.07 -3.45
C GLU A 238 -31.04 15.92 -4.46
N GLU A 239 -30.49 16.10 -5.67
CA GLU A 239 -30.46 15.04 -6.69
C GLU A 239 -29.58 13.86 -6.28
N ILE A 240 -28.47 14.11 -5.59
CA ILE A 240 -27.66 13.01 -5.02
C ILE A 240 -28.50 12.19 -4.04
N CYS A 241 -29.27 12.85 -3.18
CA CYS A 241 -30.14 12.16 -2.24
C CYS A 241 -31.24 11.35 -2.94
N GLU A 242 -31.79 11.85 -4.05
CA GLU A 242 -32.75 11.12 -4.88
C GLU A 242 -32.13 9.88 -5.53
N TRP A 243 -30.91 9.98 -6.06
CA TRP A 243 -30.19 8.83 -6.61
C TRP A 243 -29.94 7.77 -5.54
N ILE A 244 -29.45 8.19 -4.37
CA ILE A 244 -29.17 7.26 -3.26
C ILE A 244 -30.46 6.60 -2.78
N ARG A 245 -31.59 7.33 -2.67
CA ARG A 245 -32.89 6.73 -2.29
C ARG A 245 -33.37 5.66 -3.26
N CYS A 246 -33.05 5.79 -4.54
CA CYS A 246 -33.38 4.78 -5.55
C CYS A 246 -32.53 3.50 -5.41
N LEU A 247 -31.45 3.55 -4.64
CA LEU A 247 -30.53 2.44 -4.41
C LEU A 247 -30.79 1.90 -2.99
N ASN A 248 -30.98 0.59 -2.85
CA ASN A 248 -31.15 -0.05 -1.54
C ASN A 248 -29.81 -0.16 -0.79
N LEU A 249 -29.12 0.97 -0.59
CA LEU A 249 -27.84 1.09 0.11
C LEU A 249 -28.05 1.18 1.62
N LYS A 250 -27.07 0.69 2.39
CA LYS A 250 -26.99 0.93 3.83
C LYS A 250 -26.30 2.26 4.14
#